data_AF-A0A1M5FL75-F1
#
_entry.id   AF-A0A1M5FL75-F1
#
_cell.length_a   1.000
_cell.length_b   1.000
_cell.length_c   1.000
_cell.angle_alpha   90.00
_cell.angle_beta   90.00
_cell.angle_gamma   90.00
#
_symmetry.space_group_name_H-M   'P 1'
#
loop_
_entity.id
_entity.type
_entity.pdbx_description
1 polymer ?
#
loop_
_entity_poly.entity_id
_entity_poly.type
_entity_poly.pdbx_seq_one_letter_code
_entity_poly.pdbx_strand_id
1 'polypeptide(L)' 'MTTPPEDPRERFRTLPEPVRSEDTVTSLDTDARPLLDDGDARDALLREAGG' A
#
# COMPACT_ATOMS: atom_id res chain seq x y z
N MET A 1 -15.75 33.82 -19.31
CA MET A 1 -16.72 33.68 -18.21
C MET A 1 -16.01 32.91 -17.11
N THR A 2 -15.56 33.58 -16.04
CA THR A 2 -14.85 32.96 -14.92
C THR A 2 -15.86 32.68 -13.83
N THR A 3 -15.97 31.43 -13.40
CA THR A 3 -16.74 31.06 -12.21
C THR A 3 -16.08 31.67 -10.97
N PRO A 4 -16.85 32.26 -10.04
CA PRO A 4 -16.31 32.78 -8.80
C PRO A 4 -15.63 31.64 -7.99
N PRO A 5 -14.57 31.94 -7.24
CA PRO A 5 -13.90 30.93 -6.42
C PRO A 5 -14.89 30.38 -5.38
N GLU A 6 -15.02 29.05 -5.31
CA GLU A 6 -15.85 28.39 -4.30
C GLU A 6 -15.37 28.75 -2.90
N ASP A 7 -16.31 29.06 -1.99
CA ASP A 7 -15.99 29.30 -0.58
C ASP A 7 -15.40 28.00 0.03
N PRO A 8 -14.16 28.02 0.54
CA PRO A 8 -13.51 26.83 1.09
C PRO A 8 -14.29 26.21 2.28
N ARG A 9 -15.17 26.97 2.93
CA ARG A 9 -16.03 26.47 4.02
C ARG A 9 -17.16 25.59 3.50
N GLU A 10 -17.63 25.80 2.27
CA GLU A 10 -18.69 24.98 1.67
C GLU A 10 -18.21 23.55 1.41
N ARG A 11 -16.91 23.37 1.10
CA ARG A 11 -16.31 22.05 0.82
C ARG A 11 -16.41 21.06 1.98
N PHE A 12 -16.48 21.55 3.22
CA PHE A 12 -16.46 20.72 4.43
C PHE A 12 -17.78 20.72 5.21
N ARG A 13 -18.85 21.30 4.66
CA ARG A 13 -20.17 21.30 5.32
C ARG A 13 -20.83 19.94 5.36
N THR A 14 -20.49 19.08 4.41
CA THR A 14 -21.03 17.73 4.30
C THR A 14 -19.89 16.73 4.39
N LEU A 15 -20.07 15.71 5.22
CA LEU A 15 -19.14 14.60 5.28
C LEU A 15 -19.31 13.74 4.02
N PRO A 16 -18.21 13.17 3.47
CA PRO A 16 -18.32 12.21 2.40
C PRO A 16 -19.08 10.96 2.87
N GLU A 17 -19.65 10.23 1.92
CA GLU A 17 -20.29 8.96 2.19
C GLU A 17 -19.31 7.98 2.86
N PRO A 18 -19.74 7.24 3.90
CA PRO A 18 -18.91 6.22 4.52
C PRO A 18 -18.52 5.13 3.53
N VAL A 19 -17.25 4.69 3.59
CA VAL A 19 -16.79 3.53 2.83
C VAL A 19 -17.46 2.28 3.39
N ARG A 20 -18.04 1.45 2.50
CA ARG A 20 -18.66 0.20 2.91
C ARG A 20 -17.67 -0.95 2.87
N SER A 21 -17.94 -2.01 3.63
CA SER A 21 -17.06 -3.18 3.67
C SER A 21 -16.93 -3.85 2.30
N GLU A 22 -17.99 -3.85 1.47
CA GLU A 22 -17.93 -4.35 0.10
C GLU A 22 -17.00 -3.56 -0.83
N ASP A 23 -16.72 -2.29 -0.51
CA ASP A 23 -15.85 -1.42 -1.29
C ASP A 23 -14.37 -1.54 -0.85
N THR A 24 -14.09 -2.28 0.22
CA THR A 24 -12.73 -2.46 0.74
C THR A 24 -11.97 -3.53 -0.02
N VAL A 25 -10.65 -3.37 -0.08
CA VAL A 25 -9.74 -4.40 -0.62
C VAL A 25 -9.25 -5.33 0.49
N THR A 26 -9.07 -6.61 0.16
CA THR A 26 -8.51 -7.59 1.09
C THR A 26 -7.09 -7.22 1.47
N SER A 27 -6.82 -7.05 2.77
CA SER A 27 -5.46 -6.87 3.27
C SER A 27 -4.69 -8.20 3.20
N LEU A 28 -3.48 -8.17 2.64
CA LEU A 28 -2.55 -9.28 2.68
C LEU A 28 -1.61 -9.10 3.87
N ASP A 29 -1.59 -10.08 4.78
CA ASP A 29 -0.61 -10.14 5.85
C ASP A 29 0.78 -10.45 5.28
N THR A 30 1.72 -9.52 5.45
CA THR A 30 3.10 -9.63 4.96
C THR A 30 4.06 -10.19 6.01
N ASP A 31 3.61 -10.41 7.25
CA ASP A 31 4.44 -11.01 8.30
C ASP A 31 4.62 -12.52 8.12
N ALA A 32 3.84 -13.13 7.23
CA ALA A 32 4.13 -14.43 6.63
C ALA A 32 5.34 -14.33 5.69
N ARG A 33 6.51 -13.99 6.24
CA ARG A 33 7.77 -14.18 5.52
C ARG A 33 7.89 -15.67 5.25
N PRO A 34 8.26 -16.09 4.03
CA PRO A 34 8.67 -17.47 3.83
C PRO A 34 9.76 -17.77 4.86
N LEU A 35 9.63 -18.89 5.59
CA LEU A 35 10.74 -19.44 6.37
C LEU A 35 11.83 -19.78 5.36
N LEU A 36 12.72 -18.82 5.13
CA LEU A 36 13.84 -18.99 4.23
C LEU A 36 14.68 -20.16 4.75
N ASP A 37 14.75 -21.24 3.97
CA ASP A 37 15.85 -22.23 4.03
C ASP A 37 17.14 -21.62 3.41
N ASP A 38 17.09 -20.33 3.07
CA ASP A 38 18.03 -19.62 2.20
C ASP A 38 19.33 -19.16 2.87
N GLY A 39 19.78 -19.86 3.92
CA GLY A 39 21.17 -19.74 4.34
C GLY A 39 22.09 -20.27 3.24
N ASP A 40 21.88 -21.52 2.86
CA ASP A 40 22.79 -22.25 1.98
C ASP A 40 22.70 -21.81 0.52
N ALA A 41 21.48 -21.53 0.02
CA ALA A 41 21.28 -21.09 -1.35
C ALA A 41 21.82 -19.67 -1.60
N ARG A 42 21.64 -18.74 -0.66
CA ARG A 42 22.20 -17.38 -0.75
C ARG A 42 23.72 -17.41 -0.69
N ASP A 43 24.27 -18.19 0.24
CA ASP A 43 25.72 -18.27 0.42
C ASP A 43 26.40 -18.93 -0.78
N ALA A 44 25.72 -19.85 -1.48
CA ALA A 44 26.17 -20.38 -2.76
C ALA A 44 26.19 -19.28 -3.85
N LEU A 45 25.10 -18.54 -4.04
CA LEU A 45 25.01 -17.47 -5.04
C LEU A 45 26.03 -16.34 -4.82
N LEU A 46 26.25 -15.93 -3.57
CA LEU A 46 27.23 -14.89 -3.23
C LEU A 46 28.67 -15.36 -3.49
N ARG A 47 28.95 -16.65 -3.26
CA ARG A 47 30.26 -17.25 -3.55
C ARG A 47 30.53 -17.34 -5.04
N GLU A 48 29.52 -17.67 -5.85
CA GLU A 48 29.65 -17.67 -7.32
C GLU A 48 29.84 -16.26 -7.89
N ALA A 49 29.23 -15.24 -7.29
CA ALA A 49 29.34 -13.85 -7.73
C ALA A 49 30.64 -13.15 -7.28
N GLY A 50 31.31 -13.65 -6.24
CA GLY A 50 32.45 -13.02 -5.57
C GLY A 50 33.82 -13.65 -5.82
N GLY A 51 33.99 -14.35 -6.95
CA GLY A 51 35.28 -14.93 -7.36
C GLY A 51 36.40 -13.92 -7.58
#